data_AF-A0A2S6TI65-F1
#
_entry.id   AF-A0A2S6TI65-F1
#
_cell.length_a   1.000
_cell.length_b   1.000
_cell.length_c   1.000
_cell.angle_alpha   90.00
_cell.angle_beta   90.00
_cell.angle_gamma   90.00
#
_symmetry.space_group_name_H-M   'P 1'
#
loop_
_entity.id
_entity.type
_entity.pdbx_description
1 polymer ?
#
loop_
_entity_poly.entity_id
_entity_poly.type
_entity_poly.pdbx_seq_one_letter_code
_entity_poly.pdbx_strand_id
1 'polypeptide(L)'
;MLNRYPAWKNVLIIIVVILGFLYSVPNIYPDDEAIQISTDNLNLNESDLATITTALEAAQVEFFGEEFTEENILYRFNTVDDQLVAKTAIEDVLTDDYIVALNLAPTTPGWLQAIGAGKMNLGLDLQGGVYFLMEVDMEAALGRRMEDNLSNVRSILREERLRTRGTNVVDNTHLEVRFANAEVRSDARSVLVDNFPDLQFQNRESGDLFILDMRTPPDVILQIQRDTLQANRTTIMKRVDALGVAEPTVQQQGADRIVVELPGVQDPAQAIRFLQRIATLEFHLEAMPGASPASYTSYVNPDGIMIDVDNEIILQGDRISNVRSTLDQNGLPQVQINLDAQGGNQINRVTRDNVGRMMDILLSETRSRTILTTGGNGEEIEEVEFFEEKRLISHATIRTALPRTFVITGLTAREANDLSELIRSGSLAAPMTIVEQSVIGPTMGRENLEAGFRGVLVASVLVLIFMMFY
;
A
#
# COMPACT_ATOMS: atom_id res chain seq x y z
N MET A 1 -1.77 41.42 53.15
CA MET A 1 -0.91 40.85 52.09
C MET A 1 -1.58 41.09 50.75
N LEU A 2 -0.85 41.60 49.75
CA LEU A 2 -1.40 41.93 48.43
C LEU A 2 -1.87 40.69 47.64
N ASN A 3 -1.37 39.49 47.97
CA ASN A 3 -1.75 38.26 47.30
C ASN A 3 -2.97 37.60 47.98
N ARG A 4 -4.04 37.35 47.21
CA ARG A 4 -5.28 36.71 47.68
C ARG A 4 -5.23 35.17 47.65
N TYR A 5 -4.21 34.58 47.02
CA TYR A 5 -4.08 33.14 46.90
C TYR A 5 -3.19 32.54 48.00
N PRO A 6 -3.58 31.39 48.57
CA PRO A 6 -2.70 30.59 49.42
C PRO A 6 -1.38 30.25 48.73
N ALA A 7 -0.28 30.17 49.49
CA ALA A 7 1.06 29.90 48.96
C ALA A 7 1.13 28.67 48.05
N TRP A 8 0.45 27.57 48.41
CA TRP A 8 0.42 26.35 47.61
C TRP A 8 -0.24 26.54 46.23
N LYS A 9 -1.25 27.42 46.10
CA LYS A 9 -1.88 27.73 44.81
C LYS A 9 -0.94 28.52 43.91
N ASN A 10 -0.17 29.45 44.48
CA ASN A 10 0.85 30.18 43.72
C ASN A 10 1.96 29.23 43.23
N VAL A 11 2.40 28.30 44.08
CA VAL A 11 3.36 27.26 43.69
C VAL A 11 2.79 26.36 42.58
N LEU A 12 1.53 25.95 42.69
CA LEU A 12 0.84 25.17 41.65
C LEU A 12 0.80 25.92 40.31
N ILE A 13 0.45 27.20 40.31
CA ILE A 13 0.42 28.04 39.09
C ILE A 13 1.81 28.09 38.45
N ILE A 14 2.87 28.31 39.25
CA ILE A 14 4.24 28.34 38.74
C ILE A 14 4.61 26.99 38.11
N ILE A 15 4.28 25.87 38.76
CA ILE A 15 4.54 24.52 38.20
C ILE A 15 3.80 24.32 36.87
N VAL A 16 2.52 24.71 36.79
CA VAL A 16 1.74 24.59 35.55
C VAL A 16 2.35 25.44 34.43
N VAL A 17 2.82 26.65 34.73
CA VAL A 17 3.50 27.52 33.75
C VAL A 17 4.83 26.91 33.30
N ILE A 18 5.63 26.36 34.23
CA ILE A 18 6.90 25.69 33.91
C ILE A 18 6.64 24.47 33.03
N LEU A 19 5.64 23.65 33.34
CA LEU A 19 5.27 22.50 32.52
C LEU A 19 4.78 22.94 31.13
N GLY A 20 3.95 23.99 31.06
CA GLY A 20 3.52 24.55 29.78
C GLY A 20 4.69 25.02 28.92
N PHE A 21 5.67 25.71 29.53
CA PHE A 21 6.91 26.08 28.85
C PHE A 21 7.69 24.84 28.40
N LEU A 22 7.89 23.86 29.27
CA LEU A 22 8.63 22.63 28.98
C LEU A 22 8.05 21.86 27.78
N TYR A 23 6.73 21.71 27.70
CA TYR A 23 6.05 21.05 26.58
C TYR A 23 5.97 21.92 25.32
N SER A 24 6.27 23.22 25.41
CA SER A 24 6.35 24.13 24.25
C SER A 24 7.75 24.23 23.64
N VAL A 25 8.81 23.93 24.41
CA VAL A 25 10.22 24.00 23.94
C VAL A 25 10.49 23.19 22.66
N PRO A 26 9.92 21.98 22.45
CA PRO A 26 10.14 21.21 21.23
C PRO A 26 9.86 22.00 19.94
N ASN A 27 8.92 22.94 19.95
CA ASN A 27 8.57 23.75 18.77
C ASN A 27 9.66 24.77 18.37
N ILE A 28 10.68 24.99 19.21
CA ILE A 28 11.80 25.89 18.94
C ILE A 28 12.90 25.19 18.13
N TYR A 29 12.84 23.87 18.05
CA TYR A 29 13.80 23.04 17.30
C TYR A 29 13.23 22.78 15.89
N PRO A 30 13.62 23.57 14.86
CA PRO A 30 13.21 23.30 13.49
C PRO A 30 13.83 21.99 12.99
N ASP A 31 13.14 21.31 12.08
CA ASP A 31 13.74 20.14 11.42
C ASP A 31 14.84 20.57 10.45
N ASP A 32 15.87 19.73 10.31
CA ASP A 32 16.92 19.92 9.31
C ASP A 32 16.44 19.36 7.97
N GLU A 33 16.75 20.04 6.87
CA GLU A 33 16.53 19.48 5.54
C GLU A 33 17.46 18.28 5.36
N ALA A 34 16.92 17.14 4.96
CA ALA A 34 17.67 15.89 4.88
C ALA A 34 17.36 15.09 3.62
N ILE A 35 18.31 14.28 3.16
CA ILE A 35 18.06 13.25 2.16
C ILE A 35 18.24 11.92 2.84
N GLN A 36 17.23 11.06 2.69
CA GLN A 36 17.28 9.67 3.13
C GLN A 36 17.39 8.77 1.91
N ILE A 37 18.41 7.92 1.92
CA ILE A 37 18.68 6.96 0.87
C ILE A 37 18.42 5.58 1.46
N SER A 38 17.60 4.80 0.79
CA SER A 38 17.24 3.44 1.18
C SER A 38 17.23 2.53 -0.04
N THR A 39 17.20 1.22 0.17
CA THR A 39 17.13 0.24 -0.92
C THR A 39 16.19 -0.89 -0.52
N ASP A 40 15.44 -1.41 -1.49
CA ASP A 40 14.41 -2.43 -1.26
C ASP A 40 15.03 -3.83 -1.04
N ASN A 41 16.21 -4.14 -1.61
CA ASN A 41 16.73 -5.51 -1.70
C ASN A 41 18.21 -5.70 -1.34
N LEU A 42 18.97 -4.61 -1.16
CA LEU A 42 20.42 -4.67 -0.91
C LEU A 42 20.77 -4.16 0.48
N ASN A 43 21.89 -4.62 1.04
CA ASN A 43 22.48 -3.96 2.22
C ASN A 43 23.25 -2.74 1.72
N LEU A 44 23.03 -1.58 2.34
CA LEU A 44 23.85 -0.39 2.10
C LEU A 44 25.25 -0.68 2.62
N ASN A 45 26.25 -0.49 1.76
CA ASN A 45 27.65 -0.73 2.08
C ASN A 45 28.42 0.59 2.13
N GLU A 46 29.60 0.56 2.74
CA GLU A 46 30.51 1.71 2.77
C GLU A 46 30.94 2.19 1.37
N SER A 47 30.86 1.32 0.35
CA SER A 47 31.08 1.70 -1.05
C SER A 47 30.03 2.66 -1.57
N ASP A 48 28.76 2.44 -1.21
CA ASP A 48 27.64 3.25 -1.67
C ASP A 48 27.73 4.63 -1.04
N LEU A 49 28.09 4.68 0.25
CA LEU A 49 28.40 5.89 0.98
C LEU A 49 29.51 6.69 0.29
N ALA A 50 30.63 6.04 -0.07
CA ALA A 50 31.73 6.71 -0.76
C ALA A 50 31.31 7.27 -2.12
N THR A 51 30.48 6.54 -2.88
CA THR A 51 29.93 6.98 -4.16
C THR A 51 29.02 8.19 -4.00
N ILE A 52 28.13 8.17 -3.01
CA ILE A 52 27.23 9.28 -2.69
C ILE A 52 28.00 10.53 -2.26
N THR A 53 28.96 10.39 -1.33
CA THR A 53 29.80 11.52 -0.89
C THR A 53 30.56 12.13 -2.06
N THR A 54 31.10 11.30 -2.96
CA THR A 54 31.79 11.80 -4.17
C THR A 54 30.85 12.56 -5.10
N ALA A 55 29.61 12.11 -5.24
CA ALA A 55 28.59 12.79 -6.05
C ALA A 55 28.22 14.17 -5.45
N LEU A 56 28.05 14.24 -4.13
CA LEU A 56 27.77 15.48 -3.41
C LEU A 56 28.93 16.48 -3.51
N GLU A 57 30.18 16.02 -3.36
CA GLU A 57 31.38 16.84 -3.55
C GLU A 57 31.49 17.36 -5.00
N ALA A 58 31.21 16.52 -5.99
CA ALA A 58 31.22 16.91 -7.40
C ALA A 58 30.14 17.96 -7.73
N ALA A 59 28.98 17.88 -7.08
CA ALA A 59 27.90 18.85 -7.17
C ALA A 59 28.14 20.13 -6.34
N GLN A 60 29.25 20.19 -5.59
CA GLN A 60 29.60 21.31 -4.69
C GLN A 60 28.55 21.57 -3.60
N VAL A 61 27.89 20.52 -3.12
CA VAL A 61 26.89 20.64 -2.05
C VAL A 61 27.54 20.38 -0.69
N GLU A 62 27.38 21.33 0.23
CA GLU A 62 27.82 21.18 1.62
C GLU A 62 26.74 20.47 2.46
N PHE A 63 27.12 19.37 3.11
CA PHE A 63 26.32 18.69 4.13
C PHE A 63 27.03 18.78 5.49
N PHE A 64 26.26 18.80 6.59
CA PHE A 64 26.82 18.99 7.93
C PHE A 64 26.58 17.81 8.88
N GLY A 65 25.70 16.88 8.50
CA GLY A 65 25.37 15.70 9.29
C GLY A 65 25.22 14.49 8.39
N GLU A 66 25.74 13.36 8.85
CA GLU A 66 25.66 12.07 8.19
C GLU A 66 25.31 11.02 9.24
N GLU A 67 24.28 10.24 8.97
CA GLU A 67 23.91 9.07 9.76
C GLU A 67 23.86 7.86 8.83
N PHE A 68 24.63 6.83 9.17
CA PHE A 68 24.69 5.58 8.43
C PHE A 68 24.13 4.45 9.28
N THR A 69 23.13 3.75 8.75
CA THR A 69 22.60 2.51 9.31
C THR A 69 22.60 1.42 8.24
N GLU A 70 22.38 0.16 8.62
CA GLU A 70 22.30 -0.97 7.66
C GLU A 70 21.10 -0.88 6.70
N GLU A 71 20.14 0.01 6.97
CA GLU A 71 18.86 0.14 6.25
C GLU A 71 18.71 1.48 5.52
N ASN A 72 19.36 2.54 6.01
CA ASN A 72 19.30 3.86 5.40
C ASN A 72 20.57 4.68 5.61
N ILE A 73 20.84 5.59 4.68
CA ILE A 73 21.84 6.65 4.79
C ILE A 73 21.09 7.98 4.84
N LEU A 74 21.41 8.83 5.82
CA LEU A 74 20.78 10.14 5.98
C LEU A 74 21.84 11.23 5.94
N TYR A 75 21.69 12.17 5.01
CA TYR A 75 22.50 13.39 4.92
C TYR A 75 21.67 14.61 5.29
N ARG A 76 22.26 15.53 6.06
CA ARG A 76 21.61 16.78 6.50
C ARG A 76 22.22 18.00 5.82
N PHE A 77 21.35 18.91 5.39
CA PHE A 77 21.66 20.09 4.58
C PHE A 77 21.15 21.36 5.25
N ASN A 78 21.86 22.47 5.01
CA ASN A 78 21.50 23.76 5.60
C ASN A 78 20.30 24.41 4.90
N THR A 79 20.08 24.09 3.62
CA THR A 79 19.06 24.73 2.79
C THR A 79 18.32 23.73 1.92
N VAL A 80 17.08 24.08 1.55
CA VAL A 80 16.25 23.32 0.59
C VAL A 80 16.92 23.28 -0.79
N ASP A 81 17.57 24.36 -1.21
CA ASP A 81 18.26 24.40 -2.51
C ASP A 81 19.41 23.39 -2.57
N ASP A 82 20.23 23.33 -1.51
CA ASP A 82 21.31 22.34 -1.38
C ASP A 82 20.77 20.91 -1.42
N GLN A 83 19.67 20.66 -0.69
CA GLN A 83 18.98 19.37 -0.65
C GLN A 83 18.45 18.95 -2.04
N LEU A 84 17.86 19.87 -2.81
CA LEU A 84 17.34 19.58 -4.15
C LEU A 84 18.46 19.28 -5.17
N VAL A 85 19.56 20.03 -5.10
CA VAL A 85 20.75 19.78 -5.94
C VAL A 85 21.39 18.44 -5.57
N ALA A 86 21.53 18.17 -4.27
CA ALA A 86 22.04 16.91 -3.76
C ALA A 86 21.20 15.71 -4.23
N LYS A 87 19.87 15.80 -4.19
CA LYS A 87 18.98 14.73 -4.67
C LYS A 87 19.29 14.37 -6.12
N THR A 88 19.32 15.37 -7.00
CA THR A 88 19.60 15.17 -8.43
C THR A 88 20.97 14.52 -8.63
N ALA A 89 22.00 15.03 -7.95
CA ALA A 89 23.36 14.52 -8.05
C ALA A 89 23.49 13.06 -7.58
N ILE A 90 22.71 12.67 -6.56
CA ILE A 90 22.69 11.29 -6.04
C ILE A 90 21.92 10.37 -6.99
N GLU A 91 20.77 10.80 -7.50
CA GLU A 91 19.94 10.02 -8.44
C GLU A 91 20.67 9.73 -9.75
N ASP A 92 21.50 10.66 -10.24
CA ASP A 92 22.29 10.48 -11.47
C ASP A 92 23.38 9.39 -11.34
N VAL A 93 23.81 9.07 -10.12
CA VAL A 93 24.93 8.16 -9.85
C VAL A 93 24.45 6.80 -9.31
N LEU A 94 23.32 6.77 -8.61
CA LEU A 94 22.71 5.55 -8.10
C LEU A 94 21.89 4.84 -9.19
N THR A 95 21.74 3.52 -9.03
CA THR A 95 20.90 2.69 -9.91
C THR A 95 19.44 2.73 -9.48
N ASP A 96 18.52 2.29 -10.36
CA ASP A 96 17.06 2.29 -10.13
C ASP A 96 16.60 1.49 -8.87
N ASP A 97 17.49 0.68 -8.28
CA ASP A 97 17.24 -0.09 -7.06
C ASP A 97 17.35 0.73 -5.77
N TYR A 98 17.83 1.98 -5.86
CA TYR A 98 17.95 2.91 -4.74
C TYR A 98 16.81 3.91 -4.72
N ILE A 99 16.33 4.20 -3.51
CA ILE A 99 15.29 5.18 -3.25
C ILE A 99 15.94 6.37 -2.57
N VAL A 100 16.08 7.48 -3.31
CA VAL A 100 16.57 8.77 -2.81
C VAL A 100 15.37 9.63 -2.45
N ALA A 101 15.17 9.88 -1.17
CA ALA A 101 14.01 10.57 -0.64
C ALA A 101 14.40 11.90 0.01
N LEU A 102 13.67 12.96 -0.30
CA LEU A 102 13.72 14.20 0.47
C LEU A 102 13.00 13.97 1.81
N ASN A 103 13.63 14.34 2.91
CA ASN A 103 13.14 14.14 4.27
C ASN A 103 13.42 15.38 5.15
N LEU A 104 12.76 15.46 6.31
CA LEU A 104 13.01 16.45 7.35
C LEU A 104 13.45 15.73 8.63
N ALA A 105 14.72 15.90 9.00
CA ALA A 105 15.30 15.22 10.15
C ALA A 105 15.02 16.01 11.45
N PRO A 106 14.39 15.42 12.48
CA PRO A 106 14.06 16.13 13.70
C PRO A 106 15.32 16.48 14.51
N THR A 107 15.40 17.73 14.97
CA THR A 107 16.50 18.22 15.83
C THR A 107 16.14 18.21 17.33
N THR A 108 14.93 17.75 17.68
CA THR A 108 14.46 17.74 19.06
C THR A 108 15.32 16.81 19.92
N PRO A 109 15.88 17.28 21.05
CA PRO A 109 16.66 16.47 21.96
C PRO A 109 15.91 15.22 22.45
N GLY A 110 16.58 14.06 22.50
CA GLY A 110 15.96 12.78 22.89
C GLY A 110 15.33 12.78 24.29
N TRP A 111 15.82 13.60 25.22
CA TRP A 111 15.21 13.72 26.56
C TRP A 111 13.84 14.41 26.55
N LEU A 112 13.58 15.32 25.59
CA LEU A 112 12.26 15.94 25.40
C LEU A 112 11.28 14.95 24.77
N GLN A 113 11.74 14.19 23.77
CA GLN A 113 10.94 13.13 23.17
C GLN A 113 10.56 12.04 24.19
N ALA A 114 11.48 11.67 25.08
CA ALA A 114 11.25 10.64 26.10
C ALA A 114 10.15 11.00 27.13
N ILE A 115 9.90 12.28 27.37
CA ILE A 115 8.81 12.76 28.25
C ILE A 115 7.48 12.99 27.50
N GLY A 116 7.43 12.62 26.22
CA GLY A 116 6.28 12.85 25.34
C GLY A 116 6.10 14.32 24.95
N ALA A 117 7.12 15.16 25.13
CA ALA A 117 7.12 16.54 24.64
C ALA A 117 7.56 16.54 23.17
N GLY A 118 6.61 16.25 22.28
CA GLY A 118 6.77 16.36 20.84
C GLY A 118 6.48 17.77 20.32
N LYS A 119 6.97 18.08 19.12
CA LYS A 119 6.57 19.28 18.39
C LYS A 119 5.09 19.19 17.97
N MET A 120 4.48 20.34 17.69
CA MET A 120 3.14 20.41 17.12
C MET A 120 3.17 19.93 15.67
N ASN A 121 2.20 19.12 15.28
CA ASN A 121 2.05 18.68 13.90
C ASN A 121 1.55 19.86 13.05
N LEU A 122 2.14 20.01 11.87
CA LEU A 122 1.79 21.06 10.91
C LEU A 122 1.02 20.41 9.76
N GLY A 123 -0.07 21.05 9.34
CA GLY A 123 -0.81 20.60 8.16
C GLY A 123 -0.01 20.81 6.87
N LEU A 124 -0.51 20.24 5.77
CA LEU A 124 0.06 20.35 4.43
C LEU A 124 0.42 21.78 4.03
N ASP A 125 -0.45 22.75 4.36
CA ASP A 125 -0.26 24.17 4.03
C ASP A 125 0.93 24.82 4.75
N LEU A 126 1.38 24.25 5.87
CA LEU A 126 2.45 24.79 6.72
C LEU A 126 3.74 23.99 6.61
N GLN A 127 3.67 22.67 6.48
CA GLN A 127 4.82 21.77 6.37
C GLN A 127 5.25 21.50 4.92
N GLY A 128 4.39 21.87 3.95
CA GLY A 128 4.50 21.35 2.59
C GLY A 128 4.12 19.87 2.53
N GLY A 129 4.07 19.33 1.32
CA GLY A 129 3.71 17.93 1.10
C GLY A 129 3.13 17.67 -0.28
N VAL A 130 2.46 16.52 -0.42
CA VAL A 130 1.79 16.13 -1.67
C VAL A 130 0.31 15.88 -1.46
N TYR A 131 -0.46 16.29 -2.46
CA TYR A 131 -1.89 16.07 -2.59
C TYR A 131 -2.16 15.22 -3.83
N PHE A 132 -2.92 14.14 -3.67
CA PHE A 132 -3.37 13.27 -4.74
C PHE A 132 -4.89 13.15 -4.74
N LEU A 133 -5.49 13.31 -5.92
CA LEU A 133 -6.85 12.83 -6.18
C LEU A 133 -6.75 11.58 -7.04
N MET A 134 -7.18 10.45 -6.48
CA MET A 134 -7.17 9.17 -7.15
C MET A 134 -8.59 8.73 -7.50
N GLU A 135 -8.77 8.16 -8.68
CA GLU A 135 -10.03 7.60 -9.18
C GLU A 135 -9.95 6.08 -9.17
N VAL A 136 -10.99 5.45 -8.63
CA VAL A 136 -11.11 4.00 -8.50
C VAL A 136 -11.86 3.45 -9.72
N ASP A 137 -11.27 2.47 -10.41
CA ASP A 137 -11.91 1.81 -11.55
C ASP A 137 -13.02 0.86 -11.08
N MET A 138 -14.24 1.40 -11.01
CA MET A 138 -15.44 0.67 -10.61
C MET A 138 -15.85 -0.39 -11.63
N GLU A 139 -15.51 -0.22 -12.91
CA GLU A 139 -15.83 -1.20 -13.94
C GLU A 139 -14.98 -2.46 -13.78
N ALA A 140 -13.68 -2.29 -13.55
CA ALA A 140 -12.78 -3.40 -13.23
C ALA A 140 -13.18 -4.13 -11.94
N ALA A 141 -13.67 -3.40 -10.93
CA ALA A 141 -14.18 -3.99 -9.69
C ALA A 141 -15.38 -4.92 -9.93
N LEU A 142 -16.34 -4.44 -10.72
CA LEU A 142 -17.53 -5.20 -11.10
C LEU A 142 -17.17 -6.41 -11.98
N GLY A 143 -16.25 -6.22 -12.94
CA GLY A 143 -15.72 -7.30 -13.78
C GLY A 143 -15.10 -8.43 -12.95
N ARG A 144 -14.18 -8.10 -12.02
CA ARG A 144 -13.59 -9.08 -11.10
C ARG A 144 -14.64 -9.80 -10.26
N ARG A 145 -15.62 -9.08 -9.72
CA ARG A 145 -16.74 -9.68 -8.97
C ARG A 145 -17.54 -10.67 -9.83
N MET A 146 -17.72 -10.41 -11.11
CA MET A 146 -18.40 -11.33 -12.04
C MET A 146 -17.55 -12.57 -12.33
N GLU A 147 -16.23 -12.43 -12.48
CA GLU A 147 -15.31 -13.56 -12.66
C GLU A 147 -15.31 -14.48 -11.44
N ASP A 148 -15.25 -13.91 -10.24
CA ASP A 148 -15.37 -14.66 -8.98
C ASP A 148 -16.69 -15.42 -8.89
N ASN A 149 -17.80 -14.74 -9.20
CA ASN A 149 -19.12 -15.36 -9.24
C ASN A 149 -19.17 -16.50 -10.26
N LEU A 150 -18.60 -16.31 -11.46
CA LEU A 150 -18.53 -17.34 -12.49
C LEU A 150 -17.74 -18.57 -12.02
N SER A 151 -16.61 -18.36 -11.34
CA SER A 151 -15.80 -19.44 -10.75
C SER A 151 -16.60 -20.25 -9.72
N ASN A 152 -17.28 -19.55 -8.81
CA ASN A 152 -18.13 -20.17 -7.79
C ASN A 152 -19.32 -20.93 -8.42
N VAL A 153 -19.98 -20.34 -9.43
CA VAL A 153 -21.03 -21.00 -10.21
C VAL A 153 -20.51 -22.29 -10.85
N ARG A 154 -19.34 -22.26 -11.50
CA ARG A 154 -18.73 -23.45 -12.10
C ARG A 154 -18.43 -24.53 -11.06
N SER A 155 -17.99 -24.14 -9.87
CA SER A 155 -17.70 -25.09 -8.78
C SER A 155 -18.97 -25.74 -8.25
N ILE A 156 -20.02 -24.97 -7.95
CA ILE A 156 -21.31 -25.50 -7.49
C ILE A 156 -21.95 -26.42 -8.53
N LEU A 157 -21.96 -26.04 -9.81
CA LEU A 157 -22.53 -26.87 -10.87
C LEU A 157 -21.75 -28.19 -11.06
N ARG A 158 -20.43 -28.17 -10.84
CA ARG A 158 -19.60 -29.39 -10.85
C ARG A 158 -19.91 -30.30 -9.66
N GLU A 159 -20.04 -29.74 -8.46
CA GLU A 159 -20.38 -30.47 -7.23
C GLU A 159 -21.74 -31.17 -7.36
N GLU A 160 -22.76 -30.46 -7.88
CA GLU A 160 -24.11 -30.99 -8.12
C GLU A 160 -24.23 -31.83 -9.41
N ARG A 161 -23.12 -32.03 -10.14
CA ARG A 161 -23.05 -32.83 -11.39
C ARG A 161 -23.98 -32.32 -12.51
N LEU A 162 -24.27 -31.02 -12.52
CA LEU A 162 -25.10 -30.36 -13.53
C LEU A 162 -24.25 -29.98 -14.74
N ARG A 163 -24.47 -30.67 -15.86
CA ARG A 163 -23.67 -30.48 -17.08
C ARG A 163 -24.05 -29.19 -17.80
N THR A 164 -23.09 -28.29 -17.97
CA THR A 164 -23.22 -27.06 -18.77
C THR A 164 -22.66 -27.25 -20.18
N ARG A 165 -23.18 -26.48 -21.13
CA ARG A 165 -22.66 -26.36 -22.51
C ARG A 165 -21.63 -25.24 -22.65
N GLY A 166 -21.67 -24.29 -21.74
CA GLY A 166 -20.75 -23.15 -21.70
C GLY A 166 -21.17 -22.18 -20.61
N THR A 167 -20.20 -21.42 -20.13
CA THR A 167 -20.38 -20.39 -19.11
C THR A 167 -19.61 -19.16 -19.58
N ASN A 168 -20.22 -17.99 -19.59
CA ASN A 168 -19.58 -16.78 -20.08
C ASN A 168 -19.90 -15.57 -19.21
N VAL A 169 -18.93 -14.67 -19.05
CA VAL A 169 -19.19 -13.30 -18.63
C VAL A 169 -19.58 -12.52 -19.87
N VAL A 170 -20.78 -11.93 -19.89
CA VAL A 170 -21.27 -11.14 -21.04
C VAL A 170 -20.82 -9.69 -20.91
N ASP A 171 -20.97 -9.13 -19.72
CA ASP A 171 -20.52 -7.79 -19.33
C ASP A 171 -20.21 -7.77 -17.82
N ASN A 172 -19.78 -6.63 -17.28
CA ASN A 172 -19.39 -6.46 -15.87
C ASN A 172 -20.56 -6.65 -14.87
N THR A 173 -21.77 -6.92 -15.34
CA THR A 173 -22.98 -7.09 -14.52
C THR A 173 -23.80 -8.34 -14.89
N HIS A 174 -23.41 -9.08 -15.94
CA HIS A 174 -24.22 -10.14 -16.54
C HIS A 174 -23.38 -11.40 -16.81
N LEU A 175 -23.80 -12.51 -16.19
CA LEU A 175 -23.31 -13.85 -16.44
C LEU A 175 -24.33 -14.69 -17.20
N GLU A 176 -23.83 -15.55 -18.08
CA GLU A 176 -24.62 -16.49 -18.85
C GLU A 176 -24.15 -17.94 -18.60
N VAL A 177 -25.08 -18.82 -18.25
CA VAL A 177 -24.84 -20.26 -18.23
C VAL A 177 -25.77 -20.96 -19.21
N ARG A 178 -25.18 -21.78 -20.09
CA ARG A 178 -25.88 -22.50 -21.15
C ARG A 178 -26.05 -23.96 -20.79
N PHE A 179 -27.25 -24.50 -21.02
CA PHE A 179 -27.62 -25.88 -20.75
C PHE A 179 -28.22 -26.55 -22.00
N ALA A 180 -28.11 -27.87 -22.04
CA ALA A 180 -28.69 -28.68 -23.12
C ALA A 180 -30.21 -28.89 -22.98
N ASN A 181 -30.72 -28.91 -21.74
CA ASN A 181 -32.10 -29.25 -21.42
C ASN A 181 -32.71 -28.20 -20.47
N ALA A 182 -34.02 -27.95 -20.61
CA ALA A 182 -34.77 -27.03 -19.73
C ALA A 182 -34.82 -27.49 -18.27
N GLU A 183 -34.88 -28.80 -18.04
CA GLU A 183 -34.90 -29.41 -16.70
C GLU A 183 -33.60 -29.12 -15.96
N VAL A 184 -32.45 -29.41 -16.59
CA VAL A 184 -31.12 -29.15 -16.00
C VAL A 184 -30.91 -27.66 -15.69
N ARG A 185 -31.40 -26.76 -16.55
CA ARG A 185 -31.40 -25.31 -16.27
C ARG A 185 -32.22 -24.98 -15.02
N SER A 186 -33.39 -25.60 -14.87
CA SER A 186 -34.29 -25.33 -13.74
C SER A 186 -33.72 -25.87 -12.43
N ASP A 187 -33.10 -27.05 -12.46
CA ASP A 187 -32.37 -27.62 -11.33
C ASP A 187 -31.20 -26.71 -10.94
N ALA A 188 -30.39 -26.28 -11.91
CA ALA A 188 -29.30 -25.33 -11.69
C ALA A 188 -29.79 -24.01 -11.09
N ARG A 189 -30.90 -23.46 -11.59
CA ARG A 189 -31.50 -22.24 -11.03
C ARG A 189 -31.86 -22.43 -9.55
N SER A 190 -32.45 -23.56 -9.18
CA SER A 190 -32.85 -23.82 -7.79
C SER A 190 -31.66 -23.77 -6.83
N VAL A 191 -30.54 -24.39 -7.21
CA VAL A 191 -29.31 -24.39 -6.39
C VAL A 191 -28.65 -23.01 -6.37
N LEU A 192 -28.57 -22.35 -7.52
CA LEU A 192 -27.85 -21.08 -7.64
C LEU A 192 -28.58 -19.91 -6.97
N VAL A 193 -29.92 -19.89 -6.98
CA VAL A 193 -30.70 -18.82 -6.32
C VAL A 193 -30.41 -18.78 -4.81
N ASP A 194 -30.25 -19.93 -4.18
CA ASP A 194 -29.95 -20.01 -2.74
C ASP A 194 -28.52 -19.58 -2.41
N ASN A 195 -27.57 -19.76 -3.34
CA ASN A 195 -26.16 -19.44 -3.14
C ASN A 195 -25.79 -17.99 -3.56
N PHE A 196 -26.59 -17.36 -4.41
CA PHE A 196 -26.32 -16.01 -4.94
C PHE A 196 -27.55 -15.09 -4.79
N PRO A 197 -27.89 -14.66 -3.56
CA PRO A 197 -29.06 -13.80 -3.31
C PRO A 197 -28.94 -12.43 -3.98
N ASP A 198 -27.72 -11.99 -4.28
CA ASP A 198 -27.42 -10.69 -4.88
C ASP A 198 -27.59 -10.66 -6.40
N LEU A 199 -27.96 -11.78 -7.03
CA LEU A 199 -28.15 -11.90 -8.49
C LEU A 199 -29.63 -12.11 -8.83
N GLN A 200 -30.08 -11.46 -9.91
CA GLN A 200 -31.37 -11.71 -10.53
C GLN A 200 -31.26 -12.76 -11.63
N PHE A 201 -32.12 -13.78 -11.54
CA PHE A 201 -32.10 -14.93 -12.45
C PHE A 201 -33.24 -14.83 -13.47
N GLN A 202 -32.89 -14.85 -14.75
CA GLN A 202 -33.83 -14.88 -15.87
C GLN A 202 -33.58 -16.09 -16.77
N ASN A 203 -34.66 -16.72 -17.20
CA ASN A 203 -34.59 -17.84 -18.12
C ASN A 203 -34.73 -17.30 -19.55
N ARG A 204 -33.79 -17.64 -20.42
CA ARG A 204 -33.82 -17.33 -21.85
C ARG A 204 -33.66 -18.62 -22.65
N GLU A 205 -34.24 -18.66 -23.83
CA GLU A 205 -34.14 -19.80 -24.75
C GLU A 205 -33.74 -19.27 -26.11
N SER A 206 -32.71 -19.86 -26.71
CA SER A 206 -32.16 -19.43 -27.99
C SER A 206 -31.76 -20.66 -28.80
N GLY A 207 -32.56 -20.98 -29.83
CA GLY A 207 -32.40 -22.21 -30.59
C GLY A 207 -32.54 -23.45 -29.70
N ASP A 208 -31.55 -24.35 -29.76
CA ASP A 208 -31.49 -25.58 -28.95
C ASP A 208 -30.79 -25.40 -27.59
N LEU A 209 -30.52 -24.15 -27.17
CA LEU A 209 -29.84 -23.84 -25.92
C LEU A 209 -30.79 -23.21 -24.90
N PHE A 210 -30.77 -23.77 -23.69
CA PHE A 210 -31.48 -23.23 -22.54
C PHE A 210 -30.52 -22.41 -21.70
N ILE A 211 -30.77 -21.11 -21.61
CA ILE A 211 -29.87 -20.13 -21.03
C ILE A 211 -30.42 -19.65 -19.68
N LEU A 212 -29.55 -19.60 -18.67
CA LEU A 212 -29.80 -18.93 -17.40
C LEU A 212 -28.96 -17.65 -17.37
N ASP A 213 -29.64 -16.50 -17.47
CA ASP A 213 -29.04 -15.18 -17.35
C ASP A 213 -29.07 -14.78 -15.87
N MET A 214 -27.92 -14.39 -15.34
CA MET A 214 -27.75 -13.91 -13.97
C MET A 214 -27.23 -12.47 -14.03
N ARG A 215 -28.02 -11.52 -13.51
CA ARG A 215 -27.73 -10.08 -13.59
C ARG A 215 -27.62 -9.46 -12.21
N THR A 216 -26.66 -8.57 -12.04
CA THR A 216 -26.52 -7.80 -10.80
C THR A 216 -27.51 -6.63 -10.80
N PRO A 217 -28.40 -6.51 -9.79
CA PRO A 217 -29.32 -5.39 -9.67
C PRO A 217 -28.62 -4.03 -9.44
N PRO A 218 -29.22 -2.89 -9.84
CA PRO A 218 -28.61 -1.57 -9.65
C PRO A 218 -28.29 -1.19 -8.20
N ASP A 219 -29.11 -1.62 -7.24
CA ASP A 219 -28.88 -1.39 -5.81
C ASP A 219 -27.67 -2.16 -5.28
N VAL A 220 -27.48 -3.39 -5.76
CA VAL A 220 -26.28 -4.20 -5.46
C VAL A 220 -25.04 -3.60 -6.11
N ILE A 221 -25.14 -3.07 -7.34
CA ILE A 221 -24.02 -2.38 -8.00
C ILE A 221 -23.56 -1.18 -7.17
N LEU A 222 -24.48 -0.33 -6.71
CA LEU A 222 -24.14 0.81 -5.84
C LEU A 222 -23.51 0.37 -4.52
N GLN A 223 -23.95 -0.77 -3.97
CA GLN A 223 -23.37 -1.34 -2.76
C GLN A 223 -21.93 -1.82 -3.00
N ILE A 224 -21.69 -2.57 -4.10
CA ILE A 224 -20.35 -3.01 -4.50
C ILE A 224 -19.42 -1.81 -4.68
N GLN A 225 -19.88 -0.74 -5.32
CA GLN A 225 -19.08 0.49 -5.51
C GLN A 225 -18.68 1.13 -4.18
N ARG A 226 -19.62 1.26 -3.23
CA ARG A 226 -19.32 1.80 -1.89
C ARG A 226 -18.35 0.91 -1.12
N ASP A 227 -18.57 -0.39 -1.14
CA ASP A 227 -17.74 -1.36 -0.43
C ASP A 227 -16.32 -1.39 -1.01
N THR A 228 -16.20 -1.32 -2.34
CA THR A 228 -14.94 -1.21 -3.07
C THR A 228 -14.19 0.05 -2.69
N LEU A 229 -14.88 1.20 -2.67
CA LEU A 229 -14.28 2.48 -2.32
C LEU A 229 -13.79 2.51 -0.87
N GLN A 230 -14.58 1.96 0.05
CA GLN A 230 -14.19 1.84 1.45
C GLN A 230 -13.02 0.88 1.65
N ALA A 231 -12.99 -0.23 0.92
CA ALA A 231 -11.88 -1.18 0.94
C ALA A 231 -10.59 -0.53 0.41
N ASN A 232 -10.64 0.10 -0.77
CA ASN A 232 -9.50 0.82 -1.33
C ASN A 232 -9.01 1.94 -0.40
N ARG A 233 -9.93 2.73 0.18
CA ARG A 233 -9.57 3.76 1.19
C ARG A 233 -8.79 3.17 2.35
N THR A 234 -9.23 2.02 2.85
CA THR A 234 -8.57 1.32 3.97
C THR A 234 -7.18 0.81 3.55
N THR A 235 -7.06 0.27 2.34
CA THR A 235 -5.77 -0.17 1.77
C THR A 235 -4.81 1.00 1.60
N ILE A 236 -5.28 2.12 1.04
CA ILE A 236 -4.48 3.34 0.89
C ILE A 236 -4.05 3.87 2.25
N MET A 237 -4.93 3.93 3.25
CA MET A 237 -4.56 4.33 4.61
C MET A 237 -3.39 3.49 5.15
N LYS A 238 -3.48 2.16 5.02
CA LYS A 238 -2.39 1.25 5.45
C LYS A 238 -1.08 1.48 4.70
N ARG A 239 -1.14 1.76 3.39
CA ARG A 239 0.05 2.07 2.56
C ARG A 239 0.69 3.38 2.97
N VAL A 240 -0.12 4.37 3.32
CA VAL A 240 0.40 5.65 3.78
C VAL A 240 0.97 5.55 5.20
N ASP A 241 0.36 4.75 6.08
CA ASP A 241 0.94 4.48 7.41
C ASP A 241 2.33 3.81 7.28
N ALA A 242 2.50 2.94 6.29
CA ALA A 242 3.79 2.28 6.00
C ALA A 242 4.85 3.26 5.46
N LEU A 243 4.44 4.34 4.78
CA LEU A 243 5.35 5.42 4.37
C LEU A 243 5.96 6.19 5.55
N GLY A 244 5.47 5.98 6.79
CA GLY A 244 6.00 6.66 7.98
C GLY A 244 5.65 8.16 8.04
N VAL A 245 4.66 8.60 7.26
CA VAL A 245 4.21 9.99 7.23
C VAL A 245 3.51 10.34 8.53
N ALA A 246 3.81 11.51 9.09
CA ALA A 246 3.11 12.02 10.26
C ALA A 246 1.70 12.47 9.85
N GLU A 247 0.67 11.75 10.32
CA GLU A 247 -0.75 12.10 10.20
C GLU A 247 -1.28 12.28 8.75
N PRO A 248 -1.25 11.22 7.93
CA PRO A 248 -1.84 11.27 6.60
C PRO A 248 -3.35 11.41 6.64
N THR A 249 -3.90 12.11 5.66
CA THR A 249 -5.35 12.23 5.49
C THR A 249 -5.79 11.47 4.25
N VAL A 250 -6.62 10.43 4.45
CA VAL A 250 -7.23 9.64 3.38
C VAL A 250 -8.74 9.74 3.47
N GLN A 251 -9.35 10.43 2.51
CA GLN A 251 -10.78 10.72 2.51
C GLN A 251 -11.43 10.35 1.18
N GLN A 252 -12.71 9.98 1.24
CA GLN A 252 -13.51 9.77 0.04
C GLN A 252 -13.99 11.12 -0.51
N GLN A 253 -13.85 11.32 -1.82
CA GLN A 253 -14.41 12.45 -2.55
C GLN A 253 -15.36 11.93 -3.63
N GLY A 254 -16.65 12.25 -3.52
CA GLY A 254 -17.64 11.79 -4.50
C GLY A 254 -17.92 10.29 -4.44
N ALA A 255 -18.23 9.68 -5.59
CA ALA A 255 -18.71 8.29 -5.69
C ALA A 255 -17.60 7.27 -5.98
N ASP A 256 -16.48 7.72 -6.53
CA ASP A 256 -15.41 6.90 -7.10
C ASP A 256 -14.00 7.44 -6.84
N ARG A 257 -13.84 8.54 -6.09
CA ARG A 257 -12.53 9.16 -5.85
C ARG A 257 -12.11 9.15 -4.39
N ILE A 258 -10.80 9.13 -4.19
CA ILE A 258 -10.12 9.16 -2.90
C ILE A 258 -9.09 10.29 -2.93
N VAL A 259 -9.19 11.20 -1.97
CA VAL A 259 -8.18 12.23 -1.69
C VAL A 259 -7.16 11.67 -0.71
N VAL A 260 -5.89 11.88 -1.03
CA VAL A 260 -4.76 11.57 -0.15
C VAL A 260 -3.89 12.81 0.00
N GLU A 261 -3.65 13.18 1.26
CA GLU A 261 -2.76 14.26 1.64
C GLU A 261 -1.63 13.68 2.49
N LEU A 262 -0.40 13.93 2.07
CA LEU A 262 0.82 13.48 2.74
C LEU A 262 1.66 14.70 3.17
N PRO A 263 1.48 15.19 4.41
CA PRO A 263 2.29 16.28 4.94
C PRO A 263 3.76 15.88 5.07
N GLY A 264 4.68 16.79 4.73
CA GLY A 264 6.12 16.58 4.85
C GLY A 264 6.75 15.66 3.79
N VAL A 265 5.95 15.02 2.93
CA VAL A 265 6.46 14.25 1.78
C VAL A 265 6.77 15.21 0.64
N GLN A 266 8.04 15.34 0.27
CA GLN A 266 8.45 16.31 -0.74
C GLN A 266 8.58 15.71 -2.15
N ASP A 267 8.71 14.38 -2.27
CA ASP A 267 8.79 13.68 -3.57
C ASP A 267 7.44 13.01 -3.93
N PRO A 268 6.65 13.57 -4.87
CA PRO A 268 5.40 12.96 -5.31
C PRO A 268 5.61 11.66 -6.06
N ALA A 269 6.68 11.52 -6.84
CA ALA A 269 6.93 10.31 -7.62
C ALA A 269 7.21 9.14 -6.68
N GLN A 270 7.96 9.37 -5.60
CA GLN A 270 8.17 8.38 -4.55
C GLN A 270 6.84 7.98 -3.90
N ALA A 271 6.02 8.94 -3.48
CA ALA A 271 4.74 8.65 -2.87
C ALA A 271 3.81 7.86 -3.80
N ILE A 272 3.77 8.23 -5.08
CA ILE A 272 3.00 7.51 -6.10
C ILE A 272 3.49 6.07 -6.23
N ARG A 273 4.81 5.85 -6.31
CA ARG A 273 5.38 4.50 -6.35
C ARG A 273 4.91 3.67 -5.16
N PHE A 274 4.96 4.19 -3.94
CA PHE A 274 4.48 3.45 -2.77
C PHE A 274 2.96 3.25 -2.73
N LEU A 275 2.17 4.25 -3.15
CA LEU A 275 0.71 4.18 -3.15
C LEU A 275 0.17 3.23 -4.23
N GLN A 276 0.81 3.21 -5.40
CA GLN A 276 0.42 2.40 -6.56
C GLN A 276 1.15 1.07 -6.65
N ARG A 277 2.22 0.83 -5.88
CA ARG A 277 2.84 -0.50 -5.74
C ARG A 277 1.83 -1.44 -5.08
N ILE A 278 1.08 -2.15 -5.92
CA ILE A 278 0.26 -3.27 -5.50
C ILE A 278 1.21 -4.45 -5.44
N ALA A 279 1.21 -5.18 -4.32
CA ALA A 279 1.47 -6.59 -4.46
C ALA A 279 0.42 -7.45 -3.83
N THR A 280 0.20 -8.58 -4.50
CA THR A 280 -0.75 -9.59 -4.11
C THR A 280 -0.05 -10.92 -4.14
N LEU A 281 -0.32 -11.75 -3.12
CA LEU A 281 0.07 -13.15 -3.16
C LEU A 281 -0.95 -13.96 -3.95
N GLU A 282 -0.46 -14.82 -4.82
CA GLU A 282 -1.26 -15.83 -5.49
C GLU A 282 -0.73 -17.21 -5.09
N PHE A 283 -1.63 -18.08 -4.65
CA PHE A 283 -1.31 -19.45 -4.26
C PHE A 283 -1.71 -20.40 -5.38
N HIS A 284 -0.76 -21.20 -5.83
CA HIS A 284 -0.90 -22.12 -6.95
C HIS A 284 -0.43 -23.52 -6.56
N LEU A 285 -0.83 -24.51 -7.35
CA LEU A 285 -0.20 -25.84 -7.29
C LEU A 285 0.86 -25.92 -8.39
N GLU A 286 1.84 -26.79 -8.18
CA GLU A 286 2.74 -27.18 -9.26
C GLU A 286 1.97 -27.92 -10.35
N ALA A 287 2.31 -27.63 -11.60
CA ALA A 287 1.72 -28.25 -12.77
C ALA A 287 1.97 -29.77 -12.78
N MET A 288 0.96 -30.55 -13.18
CA MET A 288 1.13 -32.00 -13.27
C MET A 288 2.10 -32.38 -14.41
N PRO A 289 2.89 -33.45 -14.27
CA PRO A 289 3.71 -33.96 -15.35
C PRO A 289 2.87 -34.25 -16.61
N GLY A 290 3.21 -33.60 -17.73
CA GLY A 290 2.46 -33.74 -18.99
C GLY A 290 1.21 -32.87 -19.10
N ALA A 291 1.05 -31.87 -18.23
CA ALA A 291 0.02 -30.84 -18.36
C ALA A 291 0.12 -30.10 -19.70
N SER A 292 -0.99 -29.53 -20.16
CA SER A 292 -1.01 -28.76 -21.40
C SER A 292 -0.16 -27.50 -21.23
N PRO A 293 0.63 -27.08 -22.23
CA PRO A 293 1.38 -25.82 -22.16
C PRO A 293 0.51 -24.57 -21.92
N ALA A 294 -0.81 -24.66 -22.14
CA ALA A 294 -1.74 -23.57 -21.87
C ALA A 294 -2.22 -23.51 -20.40
N SER A 295 -1.98 -24.57 -19.61
CA SER A 295 -2.44 -24.66 -18.22
C SER A 295 -1.38 -24.32 -17.18
N TYR A 296 -0.15 -24.00 -17.59
CA TYR A 296 0.92 -23.62 -16.67
C TYR A 296 1.80 -22.49 -17.24
N THR A 297 2.52 -21.81 -16.36
CA THR A 297 3.52 -20.80 -16.68
C THR A 297 4.79 -21.10 -15.89
N SER A 298 5.96 -21.03 -16.53
CA SER A 298 7.23 -21.34 -15.88
C SER A 298 7.82 -20.10 -15.20
N TYR A 299 8.24 -20.25 -13.94
CA TYR A 299 8.89 -19.20 -13.15
C TYR A 299 10.23 -19.68 -12.61
N VAL A 300 11.13 -18.75 -12.30
CA VAL A 300 12.41 -19.07 -11.66
C VAL A 300 12.27 -18.87 -10.16
N ASN A 301 12.51 -19.93 -9.37
CA ASN A 301 12.57 -19.86 -7.92
C ASN A 301 13.85 -19.09 -7.48
N PRO A 302 13.90 -18.46 -6.29
CA PRO A 302 15.12 -17.89 -5.68
C PRO A 302 16.41 -18.72 -5.83
N ASP A 303 16.34 -20.05 -5.88
CA ASP A 303 17.49 -20.93 -6.08
C ASP A 303 17.96 -21.04 -7.55
N GLY A 304 17.35 -20.31 -8.48
CA GLY A 304 17.66 -20.34 -9.92
C GLY A 304 17.03 -21.52 -10.69
N ILE A 305 16.14 -22.27 -10.06
CA ILE A 305 15.47 -23.44 -10.65
C ILE A 305 14.17 -23.01 -11.34
N MET A 306 13.96 -23.46 -12.57
CA MET A 306 12.72 -23.24 -13.30
C MET A 306 11.63 -24.22 -12.83
N ILE A 307 10.48 -23.68 -12.42
CA ILE A 307 9.32 -24.39 -11.88
C ILE A 307 8.10 -24.09 -12.75
N ASP A 308 7.34 -25.12 -13.11
CA ASP A 308 6.11 -25.00 -13.87
C ASP A 308 4.91 -24.85 -12.90
N VAL A 309 4.36 -23.64 -12.84
CA VAL A 309 3.26 -23.29 -11.93
C VAL A 309 1.92 -23.39 -12.66
N ASP A 310 0.94 -24.08 -12.07
CA ASP A 310 -0.41 -24.20 -12.63
C ASP A 310 -1.08 -22.82 -12.67
N ASN A 311 -1.71 -22.47 -13.79
CA ASN A 311 -2.36 -21.17 -13.97
C ASN A 311 -3.63 -21.01 -13.09
N GLU A 312 -4.17 -22.09 -12.51
CA GLU A 312 -5.32 -22.01 -11.60
C GLU A 312 -4.92 -21.45 -10.22
N ILE A 313 -5.48 -20.29 -9.87
CA ILE A 313 -5.26 -19.65 -8.57
C ILE A 313 -6.13 -20.33 -7.51
N ILE A 314 -5.50 -20.91 -6.49
CA ILE A 314 -6.15 -21.53 -5.33
C ILE A 314 -6.73 -20.46 -4.40
N LEU A 315 -5.93 -19.43 -4.13
CA LEU A 315 -6.22 -18.38 -3.17
C LEU A 315 -5.46 -17.11 -3.59
N GLN A 316 -6.07 -15.94 -3.38
CA GLN A 316 -5.42 -14.64 -3.56
C GLN A 316 -5.19 -13.94 -2.21
N GLY A 317 -4.32 -12.94 -2.24
CA GLY A 317 -3.93 -12.15 -1.06
C GLY A 317 -5.06 -11.33 -0.44
N ASP A 318 -6.17 -11.10 -1.15
CA ASP A 318 -7.37 -10.44 -0.63
C ASP A 318 -8.01 -11.21 0.55
N ARG A 319 -7.77 -12.52 0.64
CA ARG A 319 -8.24 -13.39 1.73
C ARG A 319 -7.32 -13.42 2.93
N ILE A 320 -6.25 -12.64 2.92
CA ILE A 320 -5.31 -12.54 4.03
C ILE A 320 -5.79 -11.46 5.00
N SER A 321 -6.08 -11.88 6.24
CA SER A 321 -6.52 -10.99 7.31
C SER A 321 -5.39 -10.29 8.05
N ASN A 322 -4.23 -10.96 8.20
CA ASN A 322 -3.06 -10.41 8.90
C ASN A 322 -1.80 -11.19 8.52
N VAL A 323 -0.68 -10.47 8.36
CA VAL A 323 0.65 -11.04 8.08
C VAL A 323 1.66 -10.46 9.05
N ARG A 324 2.53 -11.32 9.60
CA ARG A 324 3.60 -10.90 10.50
C ARG A 324 4.88 -11.70 10.27
N SER A 325 6.00 -11.01 10.21
CA SER A 325 7.32 -11.61 10.35
C SER A 325 7.51 -12.12 11.78
N THR A 326 7.95 -13.36 11.94
CA THR A 326 8.21 -14.02 13.23
C THR A 326 9.48 -14.86 13.12
N LEU A 327 10.03 -15.28 14.26
CA LEU A 327 11.12 -16.25 14.30
C LEU A 327 10.56 -17.61 14.71
N ASP A 328 11.06 -18.69 14.13
CA ASP A 328 10.76 -20.06 14.53
C ASP A 328 11.47 -20.43 15.86
N GLN A 329 11.29 -21.66 16.33
CA GLN A 329 11.93 -22.14 17.57
C GLN A 329 13.47 -22.22 17.49
N ASN A 330 14.03 -22.21 16.28
CA ASN A 330 15.47 -22.26 16.01
C ASN A 330 16.05 -20.87 15.73
N GLY A 331 15.23 -19.81 15.81
CA GLY A 331 15.64 -18.44 15.49
C GLY A 331 15.71 -18.15 13.99
N LEU A 332 15.14 -19.01 13.14
CA LEU A 332 15.02 -18.77 11.70
C LEU A 332 13.79 -17.88 11.40
N PRO A 333 13.93 -16.86 10.56
CA PRO A 333 12.81 -16.01 10.16
C PRO A 333 11.78 -16.73 9.30
N GLN A 334 10.51 -16.39 9.53
CA GLN A 334 9.35 -16.93 8.83
C GLN A 334 8.23 -15.88 8.79
N VAL A 335 7.38 -15.95 7.77
CA VAL A 335 6.20 -15.08 7.65
C VAL A 335 4.95 -15.85 8.01
N GLN A 336 4.29 -15.46 9.11
CA GLN A 336 3.02 -16.03 9.53
C GLN A 336 1.86 -15.33 8.82
N ILE A 337 1.03 -16.12 8.14
CA ILE A 337 -0.15 -15.66 7.40
C ILE A 337 -1.41 -16.15 8.12
N ASN A 338 -2.34 -15.23 8.37
CA ASN A 338 -3.67 -15.52 8.87
C ASN A 338 -4.71 -15.20 7.80
N LEU A 339 -5.48 -16.19 7.39
CA LEU A 339 -6.56 -15.99 6.42
C LEU A 339 -7.86 -15.55 7.09
N ASP A 340 -8.82 -15.05 6.32
CA ASP A 340 -10.21 -14.94 6.75
C ASP A 340 -10.88 -16.34 6.84
N ALA A 341 -12.17 -16.40 7.21
CA ALA A 341 -12.88 -17.67 7.33
C ALA A 341 -13.07 -18.37 5.97
N GLN A 342 -13.33 -17.61 4.90
CA GLN A 342 -13.57 -18.15 3.57
C GLN A 342 -12.27 -18.70 2.97
N GLY A 343 -11.20 -17.90 2.97
CA GLY A 343 -9.87 -18.30 2.50
C GLY A 343 -9.31 -19.48 3.29
N GLY A 344 -9.51 -19.50 4.61
CA GLY A 344 -9.13 -20.64 5.45
C GLY A 344 -9.83 -21.95 5.04
N ASN A 345 -11.11 -21.91 4.72
CA ASN A 345 -11.86 -23.08 4.24
C ASN A 345 -11.43 -23.50 2.83
N GLN A 346 -11.19 -22.53 1.94
CA GLN A 346 -10.76 -22.75 0.56
C GLN A 346 -9.39 -23.42 0.51
N ILE A 347 -8.38 -22.86 1.19
CA ILE A 347 -7.04 -23.44 1.19
C ILE A 347 -7.03 -24.80 1.89
N ASN A 348 -7.79 -24.98 2.98
CA ASN A 348 -7.86 -26.26 3.68
C ASN A 348 -8.44 -27.36 2.79
N ARG A 349 -9.51 -27.07 2.05
CA ARG A 349 -10.13 -28.02 1.12
C ARG A 349 -9.16 -28.43 0.02
N VAL A 350 -8.53 -27.45 -0.65
CA VAL A 350 -7.62 -27.74 -1.76
C VAL A 350 -6.38 -28.49 -1.27
N THR A 351 -5.77 -28.08 -0.16
CA THR A 351 -4.56 -28.74 0.36
C THR A 351 -4.83 -30.14 0.91
N ARG A 352 -6.02 -30.40 1.44
CA ARG A 352 -6.42 -31.74 1.92
C ARG A 352 -6.39 -32.79 0.82
N ASP A 353 -6.82 -32.43 -0.38
CA ASP A 353 -6.87 -33.35 -1.53
C ASP A 353 -5.56 -33.39 -2.31
N ASN A 354 -4.60 -32.51 -1.98
CA ASN A 354 -3.33 -32.33 -2.68
C ASN A 354 -2.11 -32.53 -1.75
N VAL A 355 -2.25 -33.28 -0.66
CA VAL A 355 -1.11 -33.63 0.22
C VAL A 355 -0.04 -34.40 -0.57
N GLY A 356 1.21 -33.95 -0.46
CA GLY A 356 2.36 -34.49 -1.18
C GLY A 356 2.67 -33.77 -2.50
N ARG A 357 1.77 -32.90 -3.00
CA ARG A 357 2.07 -32.01 -4.13
C ARG A 357 2.84 -30.77 -3.65
N MET A 358 3.53 -30.11 -4.58
CA MET A 358 4.14 -28.81 -4.33
C MET A 358 3.10 -27.69 -4.46
N MET A 359 3.26 -26.68 -3.61
CA MET A 359 2.52 -25.42 -3.62
C MET A 359 3.49 -24.30 -3.95
N ASP A 360 3.08 -23.47 -4.88
CA ASP A 360 3.83 -22.33 -5.37
C ASP A 360 3.14 -21.06 -4.89
N ILE A 361 3.93 -20.12 -4.37
CA ILE A 361 3.43 -18.81 -3.96
C ILE A 361 4.10 -17.80 -4.87
N LEU A 362 3.28 -17.13 -5.68
CA LEU A 362 3.71 -16.03 -6.53
C LEU A 362 3.43 -14.72 -5.82
N LEU A 363 4.39 -13.81 -5.88
CA LEU A 363 4.22 -12.41 -5.54
C LEU A 363 4.05 -11.67 -6.86
N SER A 364 2.85 -11.14 -7.09
CA SER A 364 2.57 -10.27 -8.23
C SER A 364 2.72 -8.83 -7.77
N GLU A 365 3.70 -8.11 -8.32
CA GLU A 365 3.98 -6.70 -8.05
C GLU A 365 3.69 -5.85 -9.29
N THR A 366 3.08 -4.70 -9.10
CA THR A 366 3.03 -3.68 -10.16
C THR A 366 4.30 -2.85 -10.13
N ARG A 367 5.08 -2.92 -11.21
CA ARG A 367 6.29 -2.11 -11.44
C ARG A 367 5.97 -1.02 -12.47
N SER A 368 6.74 0.07 -12.42
CA SER A 368 6.63 1.17 -13.39
C SER A 368 7.92 1.30 -14.18
N ARG A 369 7.82 1.56 -15.48
CA ARG A 369 8.96 1.95 -16.31
C ARG A 369 8.63 3.22 -17.07
N THR A 370 9.62 4.10 -17.20
CA THR A 370 9.50 5.27 -18.07
C THR A 370 9.75 4.83 -19.51
N ILE A 371 8.76 5.04 -20.37
CA ILE A 371 8.89 4.87 -21.82
C ILE A 371 8.93 6.25 -22.48
N LEU A 372 9.79 6.41 -23.48
CA LEU A 372 9.85 7.63 -24.28
C LEU A 372 8.86 7.47 -25.44
N THR A 373 7.70 8.13 -25.34
CA THR A 373 6.69 8.16 -26.39
C THR A 373 6.89 9.43 -27.23
N THR A 374 7.07 9.30 -28.54
CA THR A 374 7.15 10.46 -29.43
C THR A 374 5.76 11.06 -29.63
N GLY A 375 5.55 12.26 -29.09
CA GLY A 375 4.33 13.03 -29.32
C GLY A 375 4.16 13.41 -30.79
N GLY A 376 2.94 13.77 -31.20
CA GLY A 376 2.60 14.14 -32.58
C GLY A 376 3.41 15.31 -33.18
N ASN A 377 4.19 16.01 -32.35
CA ASN A 377 5.02 17.16 -32.71
C ASN A 377 6.53 16.81 -32.80
N GLY A 378 6.92 15.55 -32.56
CA GLY A 378 8.33 15.13 -32.52
C GLY A 378 9.03 15.40 -31.18
N GLU A 379 8.31 15.80 -30.13
CA GLU A 379 8.81 15.88 -28.76
C GLU A 379 8.74 14.51 -28.09
N GLU A 380 9.82 14.10 -27.44
CA GLU A 380 9.83 12.91 -26.59
C GLU A 380 9.10 13.24 -25.29
N ILE A 381 7.97 12.56 -25.07
CA ILE A 381 7.20 12.65 -23.83
C ILE A 381 7.58 11.42 -23.02
N GLU A 382 8.14 11.63 -21.84
CA GLU A 382 8.30 10.57 -20.84
C GLU A 382 6.91 10.17 -20.33
N GLU A 383 6.52 8.93 -20.62
CA GLU A 383 5.27 8.33 -20.17
C GLU A 383 5.59 7.18 -19.22
N VAL A 384 4.93 7.13 -18.07
CA VAL A 384 5.13 6.07 -17.09
C VAL A 384 4.17 4.93 -17.41
N GLU A 385 4.70 3.79 -17.86
CA GLU A 385 3.94 2.57 -18.08
C GLU A 385 4.03 1.66 -16.85
N PHE A 386 2.88 1.24 -16.33
CA PHE A 386 2.79 0.26 -15.24
C PHE A 386 2.57 -1.14 -15.82
N PHE A 387 3.33 -2.12 -15.33
CA PHE A 387 3.20 -3.52 -15.71
C PHE A 387 3.22 -4.43 -14.49
N GLU A 388 2.53 -5.57 -14.59
CA GLU A 388 2.56 -6.60 -13.55
C GLU A 388 3.76 -7.52 -13.76
N GLU A 389 4.60 -7.62 -12.74
CA GLU A 389 5.69 -8.58 -12.65
C GLU A 389 5.32 -9.66 -11.62
N LYS A 390 5.43 -10.93 -12.02
CA LYS A 390 5.16 -12.08 -11.14
C LYS A 390 6.45 -12.80 -10.83
N ARG A 391 6.75 -12.94 -9.53
CA ARG A 391 7.94 -13.62 -9.04
C ARG A 391 7.55 -14.78 -8.12
N LEU A 392 8.17 -15.94 -8.31
CA LEU A 392 8.02 -17.07 -7.41
C LEU A 392 8.80 -16.80 -6.12
N ILE A 393 8.10 -16.73 -4.98
CA ILE A 393 8.71 -16.44 -3.68
C ILE A 393 8.83 -17.67 -2.78
N SER A 394 8.06 -18.72 -3.06
CA SER A 394 8.12 -19.97 -2.30
C SER A 394 7.65 -21.13 -3.16
N HIS A 395 8.41 -22.22 -3.12
CA HIS A 395 8.09 -23.52 -3.69
C HIS A 395 8.23 -24.59 -2.61
N ALA A 396 7.11 -25.11 -2.10
CA ALA A 396 7.12 -25.98 -0.92
C ALA A 396 6.11 -27.12 -0.99
N THR A 397 6.47 -28.28 -0.43
CA THR A 397 5.58 -29.45 -0.39
C THR A 397 4.45 -29.27 0.62
N ILE A 398 3.22 -29.56 0.20
CA ILE A 398 2.05 -29.64 1.08
C ILE A 398 2.16 -30.91 1.93
N ARG A 399 2.58 -30.78 3.19
CA ARG A 399 2.73 -31.93 4.11
C ARG A 399 1.42 -32.36 4.76
N THR A 400 0.54 -31.41 5.00
CA THR A 400 -0.76 -31.60 5.65
C THR A 400 -1.75 -30.59 5.08
N ALA A 401 -3.05 -30.84 5.25
CA ALA A 401 -4.06 -29.83 4.97
C ALA A 401 -3.75 -28.55 5.75
N LEU A 402 -3.59 -27.42 5.05
CA LEU A 402 -3.22 -26.16 5.67
C LEU A 402 -4.38 -25.63 6.50
N PRO A 403 -4.16 -25.26 7.77
CA PRO A 403 -5.16 -24.57 8.55
C PRO A 403 -5.27 -23.11 8.10
N ARG A 404 -6.24 -22.39 8.68
CA ARG A 404 -6.46 -20.95 8.45
C ARG A 404 -5.21 -20.08 8.71
N THR A 405 -4.30 -20.56 9.54
CA THR A 405 -3.03 -19.90 9.85
C THR A 405 -1.88 -20.83 9.46
N PHE A 406 -0.95 -20.35 8.64
CA PHE A 406 0.24 -21.10 8.24
C PHE A 406 1.45 -20.17 8.11
N VAL A 407 2.63 -20.73 7.87
CA VAL A 407 3.90 -19.97 7.80
C VAL A 407 4.61 -20.22 6.48
N ILE A 408 5.27 -19.20 5.96
CA ILE A 408 6.25 -19.27 4.87
C ILE A 408 7.64 -19.22 5.49
N THR A 409 8.51 -20.16 5.13
CA THR A 409 9.87 -20.32 5.66
C THR A 409 10.90 -20.19 4.54
N GLY A 410 12.19 -20.02 4.88
CA GLY A 410 13.28 -19.98 3.90
C GLY A 410 13.60 -18.57 3.37
N LEU A 411 13.04 -17.55 4.01
CA LEU A 411 13.35 -16.14 3.77
C LEU A 411 14.47 -15.70 4.73
N THR A 412 15.17 -14.62 4.41
CA THR A 412 16.01 -13.89 5.37
C THR A 412 15.16 -13.03 6.30
N ALA A 413 15.74 -12.49 7.37
CA ALA A 413 14.99 -11.66 8.33
C ALA A 413 14.45 -10.37 7.68
N ARG A 414 15.24 -9.78 6.78
CA ARG A 414 14.85 -8.61 5.99
C ARG A 414 13.75 -8.95 5.00
N GLU A 415 13.95 -9.96 4.16
CA GLU A 415 12.93 -10.41 3.19
C GLU A 415 11.60 -10.78 3.88
N ALA A 416 11.65 -11.41 5.05
CA ALA A 416 10.45 -11.72 5.82
C ALA A 416 9.72 -10.46 6.31
N ASN A 417 10.46 -9.43 6.75
CA ASN A 417 9.88 -8.16 7.14
C ASN A 417 9.25 -7.45 5.94
N ASP A 418 10.01 -7.28 4.86
CA ASP A 418 9.58 -6.58 3.64
C ASP A 418 8.35 -7.26 3.05
N LEU A 419 8.42 -8.59 2.86
CA LEU A 419 7.27 -9.37 2.38
C LEU A 419 6.06 -9.19 3.30
N SER A 420 6.26 -9.21 4.62
CA SER A 420 5.14 -9.04 5.56
C SER A 420 4.51 -7.67 5.50
N GLU A 421 5.30 -6.62 5.26
CA GLU A 421 4.85 -5.25 5.12
C GLU A 421 4.10 -5.05 3.80
N LEU A 422 4.71 -5.52 2.72
CA LEU A 422 4.17 -5.44 1.37
C LEU A 422 2.80 -6.13 1.28
N ILE A 423 2.65 -7.33 1.86
CA ILE A 423 1.35 -8.03 1.90
C ILE A 423 0.38 -7.39 2.90
N ARG A 424 0.85 -6.90 4.05
CA ARG A 424 -0.01 -6.27 5.07
C ARG A 424 -0.71 -5.03 4.54
N SER A 425 -0.04 -4.30 3.65
CA SER A 425 -0.63 -3.17 2.94
C SER A 425 -1.93 -3.56 2.21
N GLY A 426 -2.03 -4.82 1.78
CA GLY A 426 -3.21 -5.43 1.17
C GLY A 426 -3.28 -5.18 -0.34
N SER A 427 -4.02 -6.04 -1.03
CA SER A 427 -4.41 -5.80 -2.41
C SER A 427 -5.46 -4.68 -2.47
N LEU A 428 -5.49 -3.95 -3.59
CA LEU A 428 -6.59 -3.03 -3.87
C LEU A 428 -7.81 -3.84 -4.36
N ALA A 429 -8.99 -3.51 -3.84
CA ALA A 429 -10.26 -4.07 -4.31
C ALA A 429 -10.53 -3.71 -5.78
N ALA A 430 -10.02 -2.56 -6.24
CA ALA A 430 -10.11 -2.06 -7.61
C ALA A 430 -8.83 -1.31 -8.01
N PRO A 431 -8.36 -1.35 -9.27
CA PRO A 431 -7.25 -0.52 -9.72
C PRO A 431 -7.57 0.97 -9.54
N MET A 432 -6.54 1.79 -9.43
CA MET A 432 -6.68 3.24 -9.23
C MET A 432 -5.76 4.02 -10.13
N THR A 433 -6.27 5.13 -10.66
CA THR A 433 -5.51 6.09 -11.46
C THR A 433 -5.43 7.42 -10.73
N ILE A 434 -4.37 8.19 -10.97
CA ILE A 434 -4.25 9.54 -10.41
C ILE A 434 -4.85 10.51 -11.42
N VAL A 435 -5.87 11.25 -11.00
CA VAL A 435 -6.54 12.25 -11.86
C VAL A 435 -6.04 13.67 -11.59
N GLU A 436 -5.53 13.93 -10.40
CA GLU A 436 -4.92 15.20 -10.03
C GLU A 436 -3.77 14.97 -9.07
N GLN A 437 -2.66 15.69 -9.27
CA GLN A 437 -1.53 15.72 -8.36
C GLN A 437 -1.09 17.17 -8.14
N SER A 438 -0.77 17.51 -6.90
CA SER A 438 -0.24 18.83 -6.54
C SER A 438 0.84 18.68 -5.48
N VAL A 439 1.98 19.33 -5.70
CA VAL A 439 3.06 19.45 -4.71
C VAL A 439 2.96 20.82 -4.09
N ILE A 440 2.84 20.88 -2.77
CA ILE A 440 2.82 22.13 -2.02
C ILE A 440 4.19 22.29 -1.39
N GLY A 441 4.94 23.28 -1.89
CA GLY A 441 6.29 23.56 -1.41
C GLY A 441 6.29 24.13 0.02
N PRO A 442 7.26 23.74 0.87
CA PRO A 442 7.34 24.19 2.26
C PRO A 442 7.60 25.70 2.42
N THR A 443 8.08 26.38 1.37
CA THR A 443 8.47 27.79 1.41
C THR A 443 7.30 28.74 1.65
N MET A 444 6.13 28.49 1.05
CA MET A 444 4.94 29.34 1.28
C MET A 444 4.34 29.14 2.68
N GLY A 445 4.40 27.91 3.22
CA GLY A 445 3.95 27.62 4.57
C GLY A 445 4.84 28.28 5.64
N ARG A 446 6.16 28.23 5.44
CA ARG A 446 7.15 28.80 6.37
C ARG A 446 6.98 30.31 6.57
N GLU A 447 6.74 31.07 5.52
CA GLU A 447 6.55 32.53 5.63
C GLU A 447 5.29 32.87 6.45
N ASN A 448 4.19 32.17 6.21
CA ASN A 448 2.96 32.32 6.99
C ASN A 448 3.16 31.95 8.46
N LEU A 449 3.93 30.89 8.73
CA LEU A 449 4.25 30.43 10.08
C LEU A 449 5.11 31.45 10.83
N GLU A 450 6.16 31.98 10.21
CA GLU A 450 7.01 33.02 10.78
C GLU A 450 6.22 34.31 11.08
N ALA A 451 5.37 34.74 10.14
CA ALA A 451 4.53 35.91 10.33
C ALA A 451 3.52 35.72 11.48
N GLY A 452 2.89 34.54 11.55
CA GLY A 452 1.99 34.17 12.64
C GLY A 452 2.68 34.17 14.00
N PHE A 453 3.87 33.55 14.10
CA PHE A 453 4.65 33.51 15.33
C PHE A 453 5.08 34.92 15.80
N ARG A 454 5.60 35.75 14.88
CA ARG A 454 5.92 37.15 15.18
C ARG A 454 4.69 37.93 15.65
N GLY A 455 3.53 37.70 15.03
CA GLY A 455 2.26 38.31 15.42
C GLY A 455 1.87 37.97 16.86
N VAL A 456 1.89 36.68 17.23
CA VAL A 456 1.56 36.20 18.58
C VAL A 456 2.55 36.75 19.62
N LEU A 457 3.84 36.80 19.29
CA LEU A 457 4.89 37.31 20.18
C LEU A 457 4.71 38.81 20.43
N VAL A 458 4.49 39.60 19.38
CA VAL A 458 4.23 41.05 19.49
C VAL A 458 2.96 41.31 20.30
N ALA A 459 1.87 40.58 20.02
CA ALA A 459 0.62 40.72 20.77
C ALA A 459 0.81 40.39 22.27
N SER A 460 1.54 39.32 22.58
CA SER A 460 1.82 38.90 23.96
C SER A 460 2.64 39.95 24.72
N VAL A 461 3.68 40.49 24.09
CA VAL A 461 4.51 41.56 24.67
C VAL A 461 3.70 42.83 24.90
N LEU A 462 2.86 43.24 23.94
CA LEU A 462 2.00 44.41 24.07
C LEU A 462 0.99 44.25 25.23
N VAL A 463 0.41 43.06 25.40
CA VAL A 463 -0.50 42.76 26.53
C VAL A 463 0.23 42.86 27.87
N LEU A 464 1.44 42.32 27.98
CA LEU A 464 2.25 42.42 29.21
C LEU A 464 2.63 43.87 29.54
N ILE A 465 3.00 44.65 28.52
CA ILE A 465 3.27 46.08 28.66
C ILE A 465 2.00 46.79 29.15
N PHE A 466 0.84 46.52 28.54
CA PHE A 466 -0.43 47.10 28.96
C PHE A 466 -0.77 46.76 30.41
N MET A 467 -0.63 45.50 30.84
CA MET A 467 -0.83 45.08 32.23
C MET A 467 0.15 45.69 33.23
N MET A 468 1.33 46.13 32.78
CA MET A 468 2.31 46.79 33.63
C MET A 468 2.00 48.28 33.82
N PHE A 469 1.44 48.93 32.79
CA PHE A 469 1.07 50.34 32.81
C PHE A 469 -0.33 50.63 33.36
N TYR A 470 -1.27 49.69 33.20
CA TYR A 470 -2.64 49.76 33.71
C TYR A 470 -2.74 49.12 35.09
#